data_AF-A0A1Y5F8W9-F1
#
_entry.id   AF-A0A1Y5F8W9-F1
#
_cell.length_a   1.000
_cell.length_b   1.000
_cell.length_c   1.000
_cell.angle_alpha   90.00
_cell.angle_beta   90.00
_cell.angle_gamma   90.00
#
_symmetry.space_group_name_H-M   'P 1'
#
loop_
_entity.id
_entity.type
_entity.pdbx_description
1 polymer ?
#
loop_
_entity_poly.entity_id
_entity_poly.type
_entity_poly.pdbx_seq_one_letter_code
_entity_poly.pdbx_strand_id
1 'polypeptide(L)'
;MNSKIEFILFSLASILLVGGYVYFAEFNKTLMYNIPNGTYNIKRIACPEDLDLDNPLITREKDKDDFELTFSLSLDFDNIVKRSLIINNHEGKIVLESKDCQSAAHFRISKNTDYSTLFDFKNVDIQTKGRCKFKKTYKGKEYHINKYGHFAISQNFFSSYWYDEYIPTVEWSPRRIGNRIILEAKFKNLLDIPCPKQNKVSWEIEKIVDQS
;
A
#
# COMPACT_ATOMS: atom_id res chain seq x y z
N MET A 1 13.96 -23.45 57.28
CA MET A 1 14.34 -22.98 55.93
C MET A 1 13.24 -23.39 54.96
N ASN A 2 12.56 -22.53 54.21
CA ASN A 2 12.26 -21.11 54.40
C ASN A 2 11.05 -20.80 53.48
N SER A 3 9.82 -21.04 53.95
CA SER A 3 8.58 -20.73 53.20
C SER A 3 8.52 -19.29 52.67
N LYS A 4 9.22 -18.37 53.35
CA LYS A 4 9.42 -16.99 52.88
C LYS A 4 10.27 -16.88 51.60
N ILE A 5 11.28 -17.74 51.41
CA ILE A 5 12.13 -17.72 50.21
C ILE A 5 11.35 -18.26 49.00
N GLU A 6 10.56 -19.31 49.17
CA GLU A 6 9.71 -19.85 48.10
C GLU A 6 8.65 -18.84 47.63
N PHE A 7 8.03 -18.12 48.57
CA PHE A 7 7.07 -17.07 48.26
C PHE A 7 7.69 -15.89 47.49
N ILE A 8 8.92 -15.49 47.83
CA ILE A 8 9.66 -14.44 47.13
C ILE A 8 10.01 -14.89 45.71
N LEU A 9 10.48 -16.13 45.54
CA LEU A 9 10.83 -16.66 44.22
C LEU A 9 9.60 -16.79 43.31
N PHE A 10 8.46 -17.23 43.84
CA PHE A 10 7.20 -17.31 43.09
C PHE A 10 6.68 -15.93 42.68
N SER A 11 6.80 -14.94 43.57
CA SER A 11 6.42 -13.55 43.28
C SER A 11 7.31 -12.93 42.20
N LEU A 12 8.62 -13.16 42.27
CA LEU A 12 9.57 -12.69 41.24
C LEU A 12 9.34 -13.36 39.88
N ALA A 13 9.06 -14.66 39.86
CA ALA A 13 8.74 -15.38 38.63
C ALA A 13 7.43 -14.87 38.00
N SER A 14 6.42 -14.57 38.82
CA SER A 14 5.15 -14.01 38.36
C SER A 14 5.32 -12.60 37.80
N ILE A 15 6.12 -11.75 38.44
CA ILE A 15 6.45 -10.40 37.95
C ILE A 15 7.24 -10.48 36.64
N LEU A 16 8.18 -11.40 36.51
CA LEU A 16 8.93 -11.61 35.26
C LEU A 16 8.04 -12.15 34.13
N LEU A 17 7.10 -13.05 34.42
CA LEU A 17 6.15 -13.56 33.44
C LEU A 17 5.14 -12.50 32.99
N VAL A 18 4.56 -11.76 33.93
CA VAL A 18 3.62 -10.68 33.63
C VAL A 18 4.34 -9.52 32.94
N GLY A 19 5.53 -9.13 33.42
CA GLY A 19 6.37 -8.11 32.80
C GLY A 19 6.85 -8.52 31.41
N GLY A 20 7.22 -9.79 31.22
CA GLY A 20 7.58 -10.35 29.91
C GLY A 20 6.38 -10.40 28.95
N TYR A 21 5.19 -10.74 29.44
CA TYR A 21 3.96 -10.72 28.65
C TYR A 21 3.53 -9.31 28.28
N VAL A 22 3.58 -8.35 29.22
CA VAL A 22 3.28 -6.94 28.96
C VAL A 22 4.31 -6.38 27.99
N TYR A 23 5.61 -6.63 28.19
CA TYR A 23 6.65 -6.22 27.26
C TYR A 23 6.45 -6.87 25.88
N PHE A 24 6.09 -8.15 25.79
CA PHE A 24 5.82 -8.82 24.50
C PHE A 24 4.55 -8.29 23.81
N ALA A 25 3.48 -8.04 24.57
CA ALA A 25 2.23 -7.46 24.07
C ALA A 25 2.40 -6.00 23.65
N GLU A 26 3.21 -5.24 24.39
CA GLU A 26 3.55 -3.86 24.11
C GLU A 26 4.57 -3.77 22.99
N PHE A 27 5.53 -4.67 22.90
CA PHE A 27 6.39 -4.85 21.72
C PHE A 27 5.53 -5.17 20.50
N ASN A 28 4.52 -6.06 20.60
CA ASN A 28 3.57 -6.33 19.52
C ASN A 28 2.63 -5.15 19.19
N LYS A 29 2.28 -4.28 20.15
CA LYS A 29 1.55 -3.03 19.88
C LYS A 29 2.44 -1.95 19.27
N THR A 30 3.69 -1.87 19.72
CA THR A 30 4.75 -0.96 19.24
C THR A 30 5.33 -1.44 17.90
N LEU A 31 5.05 -2.69 17.51
CA LEU A 31 5.50 -3.33 16.27
C LEU A 31 4.83 -2.77 15.00
N MET A 32 3.75 -2.00 15.15
CA MET A 32 3.02 -1.34 14.06
C MET A 32 3.17 0.19 14.14
N TYR A 33 4.39 0.71 14.07
CA TYR A 33 4.58 2.11 13.69
C TYR A 33 4.26 2.27 12.20
N ASN A 34 2.97 2.40 11.87
CA ASN A 34 2.39 3.62 11.30
C ASN A 34 0.95 3.44 10.77
N ILE A 35 0.44 2.22 10.61
CA ILE A 35 -0.92 1.97 10.14
C ILE A 35 -1.60 0.86 10.96
N PRO A 36 -2.64 1.17 11.76
CA PRO A 36 -3.43 0.18 12.48
C PRO A 36 -4.11 -0.85 11.56
N ASN A 37 -4.49 -2.00 12.12
CA ASN A 37 -5.41 -2.90 11.41
C ASN A 37 -6.73 -2.20 11.12
N GLY A 38 -7.33 -2.53 9.97
CA GLY A 38 -8.63 -2.04 9.56
C GLY A 38 -8.77 -1.90 8.05
N THR A 39 -9.87 -1.28 7.67
CA THR A 39 -10.17 -0.97 6.28
C THR A 39 -9.92 0.51 6.03
N TYR A 40 -9.30 0.82 4.89
CA TYR A 40 -8.91 2.16 4.50
C TYR A 40 -9.46 2.47 3.11
N ASN A 41 -9.94 3.69 2.89
CA ASN A 41 -10.20 4.22 1.56
C ASN A 41 -8.89 4.75 0.97
N ILE A 42 -8.65 4.47 -0.31
CA ILE A 42 -7.55 5.09 -1.08
C ILE A 42 -8.12 6.33 -1.75
N LYS A 43 -7.78 7.52 -1.24
CA LYS A 43 -8.40 8.79 -1.66
C LYS A 43 -7.85 9.30 -2.99
N ARG A 44 -6.54 9.32 -3.16
CA ARG A 44 -5.86 9.83 -4.37
C ARG A 44 -4.39 9.39 -4.44
N ILE A 45 -3.80 9.46 -5.65
CA ILE A 45 -2.34 9.61 -5.74
C ILE A 45 -1.99 10.97 -5.16
N ALA A 46 -0.98 11.05 -4.30
CA ALA A 46 -0.39 12.33 -3.95
C ALA A 46 1.03 12.41 -4.52
N CYS A 47 1.25 13.36 -5.44
CA CYS A 47 2.60 13.79 -5.74
C CYS A 47 3.08 14.62 -4.55
N PRO A 48 4.23 14.32 -3.94
CA PRO A 48 4.57 14.99 -2.68
C PRO A 48 4.85 16.49 -2.73
N GLU A 49 5.04 17.04 -3.92
CA GLU A 49 4.99 18.50 -4.14
C GLU A 49 3.58 19.10 -4.04
N ASP A 50 2.55 18.28 -4.21
CA ASP A 50 1.13 18.63 -4.15
C ASP A 50 0.48 18.21 -2.82
N LEU A 51 1.24 17.59 -1.89
CA LEU A 51 0.70 17.19 -0.58
C LEU A 51 0.33 18.39 0.30
N ASP A 52 0.99 19.53 0.09
CA ASP A 52 0.79 20.79 0.81
C ASP A 52 -0.17 21.76 0.10
N LEU A 53 -0.66 21.39 -1.08
CA LEU A 53 -1.58 22.21 -1.88
C LEU A 53 -2.85 21.40 -2.13
N ASP A 54 -4.03 21.96 -1.84
CA ASP A 54 -5.33 21.33 -2.18
C ASP A 54 -5.61 21.31 -3.70
N ASN A 55 -4.56 21.14 -4.51
CA ASN A 55 -4.67 21.16 -5.95
C ASN A 55 -5.22 19.82 -6.47
N PRO A 56 -6.16 19.86 -7.42
CA PRO A 56 -6.57 18.68 -8.16
C PRO A 56 -5.37 18.14 -8.95
N LEU A 57 -5.21 16.82 -8.93
CA LEU A 57 -4.20 16.16 -9.76
C LEU A 57 -4.51 16.45 -11.23
N ILE A 58 -3.43 16.65 -11.98
CA ILE A 58 -3.33 16.76 -13.44
C ILE A 58 -3.08 18.19 -13.92
N THR A 59 -1.81 18.45 -14.22
CA THR A 59 -1.39 19.02 -15.52
C THR A 59 0.11 18.81 -15.68
N ARG A 60 0.52 17.55 -15.85
CA ARG A 60 1.89 17.23 -16.26
C ARG A 60 1.86 16.01 -17.17
N GLU A 61 1.49 16.27 -18.42
CA GLU A 61 1.64 15.28 -19.49
C GLU A 61 2.74 15.74 -20.43
N LYS A 62 3.67 14.82 -20.71
CA LYS A 62 4.47 14.85 -21.93
C LYS A 62 3.91 13.75 -22.85
N ASP A 63 4.06 13.91 -24.15
CA ASP A 63 3.57 12.98 -25.18
C ASP A 63 4.23 11.58 -25.18
N LYS A 64 4.87 11.16 -24.07
CA LYS A 64 5.62 9.91 -23.92
C LYS A 64 5.25 9.07 -22.69
N ASP A 65 4.30 9.49 -21.85
CA ASP A 65 3.99 8.75 -20.62
C ASP A 65 3.45 7.35 -20.95
N ASP A 66 3.98 6.34 -20.29
CA ASP A 66 3.42 4.99 -20.30
C ASP A 66 2.13 4.98 -19.49
N PHE A 67 1.02 5.11 -20.22
CA PHE A 67 -0.33 5.22 -19.65
C PHE A 67 -0.72 4.00 -18.83
N GLU A 68 -0.31 2.80 -19.26
CA GLU A 68 -0.63 1.56 -18.57
C GLU A 68 0.04 1.50 -17.19
N LEU A 69 1.32 1.88 -17.15
CA LEU A 69 2.09 2.02 -15.91
C LEU A 69 1.47 3.08 -14.97
N THR A 70 1.11 4.23 -15.53
CA THR A 70 0.53 5.37 -14.78
C THR A 70 -0.82 4.99 -14.16
N PHE A 71 -1.72 4.38 -14.91
CA PHE A 71 -3.04 3.97 -14.40
C PHE A 71 -2.94 2.83 -13.39
N SER A 72 -2.00 1.91 -13.59
CA SER A 72 -1.74 0.84 -12.63
C SER A 72 -1.23 1.41 -11.29
N LEU A 73 -0.20 2.26 -11.31
CA LEU A 73 0.32 2.88 -10.09
C LEU A 73 -0.69 3.78 -9.37
N SER A 74 -1.65 4.34 -10.09
CA SER A 74 -2.69 5.22 -9.54
C SER A 74 -3.99 4.55 -9.14
N LEU A 75 -4.19 3.30 -9.56
CA LEU A 75 -5.48 2.63 -9.47
C LEU A 75 -6.61 3.47 -10.12
N ASP A 76 -6.29 4.33 -11.09
CA ASP A 76 -7.21 5.31 -11.67
C ASP A 76 -7.91 4.76 -12.91
N PHE A 77 -8.97 3.98 -12.67
CA PHE A 77 -9.82 3.41 -13.70
C PHE A 77 -11.22 4.04 -13.68
N ASP A 78 -11.77 4.34 -14.85
CA ASP A 78 -13.05 5.06 -15.00
C ASP A 78 -14.25 4.28 -14.45
N ASN A 79 -14.17 2.95 -14.52
CA ASN A 79 -15.25 2.07 -14.08
C ASN A 79 -15.16 1.69 -12.59
N ILE A 80 -14.15 2.18 -11.86
CA ILE A 80 -13.95 1.90 -10.44
C ILE A 80 -14.52 3.02 -9.58
N VAL A 81 -15.51 2.67 -8.77
CA VAL A 81 -16.24 3.58 -7.88
C VAL A 81 -15.68 3.58 -6.46
N LYS A 82 -15.00 2.50 -6.03
CA LYS A 82 -14.41 2.40 -4.70
C LYS A 82 -13.08 1.64 -4.74
N ARG A 83 -12.13 2.16 -3.97
CA ARG A 83 -10.77 1.63 -3.80
C ARG A 83 -10.52 1.45 -2.32
N SER A 84 -10.33 0.21 -1.88
CA SER A 84 -10.12 -0.10 -0.48
C SER A 84 -8.80 -0.81 -0.27
N LEU A 85 -8.15 -0.49 0.84
CA LEU A 85 -6.99 -1.19 1.36
C LEU A 85 -7.38 -1.82 2.69
N ILE A 86 -7.28 -3.14 2.81
CA ILE A 86 -7.52 -3.86 4.05
C ILE A 86 -6.18 -4.28 4.62
N ILE A 87 -5.91 -3.93 5.88
CA ILE A 87 -4.64 -4.21 6.56
C ILE A 87 -4.91 -5.07 7.79
N ASN A 88 -4.24 -6.23 7.82
CA ASN A 88 -4.17 -7.15 8.94
C ASN A 88 -2.69 -7.38 9.29
N ASN A 89 -2.40 -7.96 10.47
CA ASN A 89 -1.04 -8.05 11.05
C ASN A 89 0.12 -8.39 10.08
N HIS A 90 -0.08 -9.30 9.13
CA HIS A 90 0.97 -9.76 8.20
C HIS A 90 0.59 -9.71 6.72
N GLU A 91 -0.65 -9.29 6.43
CA GLU A 91 -1.21 -9.35 5.10
C GLU A 91 -2.06 -8.11 4.85
N GLY A 92 -2.06 -7.67 3.62
CA GLY A 92 -3.05 -6.71 3.18
C GLY A 92 -3.69 -7.11 1.87
N LYS A 93 -4.79 -6.43 1.57
CA LYS A 93 -5.61 -6.69 0.39
C LYS A 93 -6.01 -5.37 -0.25
N ILE A 94 -5.75 -5.22 -1.54
CA ILE A 94 -6.35 -4.16 -2.35
C ILE A 94 -7.66 -4.69 -2.90
N VAL A 95 -8.71 -3.88 -2.83
CA VAL A 95 -10.04 -4.16 -3.38
C VAL A 95 -10.45 -3.02 -4.30
N LEU A 96 -10.79 -3.35 -5.53
CA LEU A 96 -11.32 -2.43 -6.53
C LEU A 96 -12.75 -2.85 -6.85
N GLU A 97 -13.70 -1.91 -6.68
CA GLU A 97 -15.12 -2.13 -6.91
C GLU A 97 -15.62 -1.23 -8.02
N SER A 98 -16.37 -1.84 -8.94
CA SER A 98 -17.23 -1.19 -9.93
C SER A 98 -18.70 -1.37 -9.53
N LYS A 99 -19.64 -0.82 -10.31
CA LYS A 99 -21.08 -1.02 -10.06
C LYS A 99 -21.51 -2.49 -10.10
N ASP A 100 -20.88 -3.29 -10.96
CA ASP A 100 -21.34 -4.64 -11.30
C ASP A 100 -20.40 -5.75 -10.83
N CYS A 101 -19.33 -5.38 -10.12
CA CYS A 101 -18.18 -6.25 -9.95
C CYS A 101 -17.24 -5.78 -8.82
N GLN A 102 -16.60 -6.73 -8.15
CA GLN A 102 -15.49 -6.52 -7.22
C GLN A 102 -14.30 -7.40 -7.62
N SER A 103 -13.09 -6.87 -7.49
CA SER A 103 -11.84 -7.62 -7.69
C SER A 103 -10.83 -7.27 -6.60
N ALA A 104 -9.97 -8.22 -6.24
CA ALA A 104 -9.01 -8.05 -5.16
C ALA A 104 -7.69 -8.77 -5.41
N ALA A 105 -6.61 -8.24 -4.83
CA ALA A 105 -5.33 -8.91 -4.75
C ALA A 105 -4.71 -8.74 -3.36
N HIS A 106 -3.97 -9.77 -2.95
CA HIS A 106 -3.31 -9.85 -1.65
C HIS A 106 -1.83 -9.51 -1.78
N PHE A 107 -1.29 -8.85 -0.77
CA PHE A 107 0.11 -8.50 -0.65
C PHE A 107 0.60 -8.80 0.77
N ARG A 108 1.91 -8.96 0.92
CA ARG A 108 2.51 -9.24 2.23
C ARG A 108 2.89 -7.95 2.91
N ILE A 109 2.79 -7.94 4.24
CA ILE A 109 3.31 -6.87 5.07
C ILE A 109 4.50 -7.43 5.83
N SER A 110 5.67 -6.85 5.58
CA SER A 110 6.93 -7.24 6.19
C SER A 110 7.60 -6.05 6.87
N LYS A 111 8.79 -6.28 7.41
CA LYS A 111 9.61 -5.23 8.01
C LYS A 111 10.88 -5.06 7.20
N ASN A 112 11.29 -3.80 7.06
CA ASN A 112 12.62 -3.49 6.56
C ASN A 112 13.65 -3.53 7.71
N THR A 113 14.93 -3.41 7.36
CA THR A 113 16.09 -3.44 8.27
C THR A 113 16.08 -2.32 9.33
N ASP A 114 15.39 -1.22 9.05
CA ASP A 114 15.15 -0.09 9.96
C ASP A 114 13.88 -0.24 10.80
N TYR A 115 13.26 -1.43 10.82
CA TYR A 115 11.98 -1.73 11.47
C TYR A 115 10.77 -0.95 10.92
N SER A 116 10.90 -0.27 9.77
CA SER A 116 9.75 0.33 9.09
C SER A 116 8.83 -0.73 8.49
N THR A 117 7.52 -0.45 8.49
CA THR A 117 6.54 -1.31 7.83
C THR A 117 6.71 -1.24 6.33
N LEU A 118 6.74 -2.40 5.69
CA LEU A 118 6.92 -2.57 4.25
C LEU A 118 5.72 -3.31 3.67
N PHE A 119 5.11 -2.73 2.64
CA PHE A 119 4.04 -3.36 1.88
C PHE A 119 4.68 -3.93 0.61
N ASP A 120 4.75 -5.26 0.54
CA ASP A 120 5.44 -6.00 -0.51
C ASP A 120 4.46 -6.35 -1.64
N PHE A 121 4.53 -5.57 -2.72
CA PHE A 121 3.70 -5.76 -3.90
C PHE A 121 4.32 -6.69 -4.96
N LYS A 122 5.43 -7.39 -4.67
CA LYS A 122 6.16 -8.21 -5.66
C LYS A 122 5.30 -9.10 -6.55
N ASN A 123 4.24 -9.69 -6.02
CA ASN A 123 3.38 -10.65 -6.73
C ASN A 123 1.90 -10.25 -6.77
N VAL A 124 1.62 -8.95 -6.88
CA VAL A 124 0.24 -8.45 -6.83
C VAL A 124 -0.31 -8.28 -8.24
N ASP A 125 -1.16 -9.21 -8.63
CA ASP A 125 -1.91 -9.23 -9.89
C ASP A 125 -3.40 -9.48 -9.60
N ILE A 126 -4.25 -8.58 -10.07
CA ILE A 126 -5.71 -8.71 -10.06
C ILE A 126 -6.15 -9.20 -11.45
N GLN A 127 -6.40 -10.49 -11.51
CA GLN A 127 -6.98 -11.12 -12.71
C GLN A 127 -8.49 -10.93 -12.72
N THR A 128 -9.00 -10.37 -13.80
CA THR A 128 -10.42 -9.99 -13.94
C THR A 128 -11.13 -10.87 -14.94
N LYS A 129 -12.40 -11.20 -14.67
CA LYS A 129 -13.28 -11.88 -15.64
C LYS A 129 -14.27 -10.88 -16.22
N GLY A 130 -14.45 -10.88 -17.54
CA GLY A 130 -15.57 -10.26 -18.27
C GLY A 130 -16.02 -8.88 -17.78
N ARG A 131 -16.88 -8.86 -16.75
CA ARG A 131 -17.49 -7.65 -16.13
C ARG A 131 -16.52 -6.83 -15.28
N CYS A 132 -15.39 -7.38 -14.84
CA CYS A 132 -14.42 -6.70 -13.99
C CYS A 132 -13.24 -6.05 -14.72
N LYS A 133 -13.27 -5.98 -16.06
CA LYS A 133 -12.16 -5.39 -16.80
C LYS A 133 -11.94 -3.93 -16.40
N PHE A 134 -10.73 -3.58 -16.03
CA PHE A 134 -10.36 -2.19 -15.76
C PHE A 134 -10.25 -1.41 -17.08
N LYS A 135 -10.82 -0.19 -17.10
CA LYS A 135 -10.89 0.66 -18.29
C LYS A 135 -10.48 2.09 -17.95
N LYS A 136 -9.85 2.77 -18.90
CA LYS A 136 -9.49 4.18 -18.76
C LYS A 136 -9.62 4.94 -20.08
N THR A 137 -10.32 6.06 -20.06
CA THR A 137 -10.45 6.97 -21.20
C THR A 137 -9.40 8.05 -21.09
N TYR A 138 -8.58 8.20 -22.13
CA TYR A 138 -7.53 9.19 -22.18
C TYR A 138 -7.48 9.83 -23.57
N LYS A 139 -7.39 11.17 -23.63
CA LYS A 139 -7.47 11.94 -24.90
C LYS A 139 -8.63 11.49 -25.82
N GLY A 140 -9.79 11.16 -25.24
CA GLY A 140 -10.99 10.73 -25.96
C GLY A 140 -10.97 9.30 -26.50
N LYS A 141 -9.98 8.47 -26.14
CA LYS A 141 -9.88 7.07 -26.54
C LYS A 141 -9.93 6.15 -25.31
N GLU A 142 -10.62 5.01 -25.43
CA GLU A 142 -10.59 3.96 -24.40
C GLU A 142 -9.27 3.18 -24.49
N TYR A 143 -8.58 3.05 -23.37
CA TYR A 143 -7.35 2.27 -23.17
C TYR A 143 -7.63 1.10 -22.22
N HIS A 144 -6.97 -0.02 -22.49
CA HIS A 144 -7.00 -1.21 -21.67
C HIS A 144 -5.60 -1.51 -21.13
N ILE A 145 -5.50 -1.90 -19.86
CA ILE A 145 -4.25 -2.35 -19.22
C ILE A 145 -3.73 -3.67 -19.84
N ASN A 146 -4.56 -4.39 -20.59
CA ASN A 146 -4.18 -5.44 -21.53
C ASN A 146 -5.47 -5.96 -22.19
N LYS A 147 -5.36 -6.85 -23.18
CA LYS A 147 -6.54 -7.50 -23.82
C LYS A 147 -7.52 -8.15 -22.83
N TYR A 148 -7.05 -8.53 -21.65
CA TYR A 148 -7.86 -9.17 -20.60
C TYR A 148 -8.39 -8.20 -19.55
N GLY A 149 -7.91 -6.94 -19.52
CA GLY A 149 -8.26 -5.95 -18.52
C GLY A 149 -7.70 -6.25 -17.12
N HIS A 150 -6.65 -7.07 -17.02
CA HIS A 150 -6.00 -7.38 -15.75
C HIS A 150 -5.17 -6.20 -15.27
N PHE A 151 -5.04 -6.08 -13.95
CA PHE A 151 -4.20 -5.07 -13.31
C PHE A 151 -3.04 -5.76 -12.60
N ALA A 152 -1.81 -5.31 -12.81
CA ALA A 152 -0.66 -5.83 -12.08
C ALA A 152 0.18 -4.67 -11.54
N ILE A 153 0.58 -4.80 -10.28
CA ILE A 153 1.65 -4.01 -9.65
C ILE A 153 2.70 -4.98 -9.11
N SER A 154 3.11 -5.92 -9.96
CA SER A 154 4.06 -6.98 -9.64
C SER A 154 5.44 -6.67 -10.20
N GLN A 155 6.47 -7.26 -9.60
CA GLN A 155 7.84 -7.13 -10.07
C GLN A 155 7.99 -7.51 -11.57
N ASN A 156 7.25 -8.54 -12.01
CA ASN A 156 7.22 -8.98 -13.40
C ASN A 156 6.53 -7.99 -14.33
N PHE A 157 5.46 -7.33 -13.88
CA PHE A 157 4.81 -6.27 -14.64
C PHE A 157 5.79 -5.11 -14.85
N PHE A 158 6.53 -4.73 -13.82
CA PHE A 158 7.43 -3.60 -13.94
C PHE A 158 8.74 -3.92 -14.70
N SER A 159 9.16 -5.18 -14.80
CA SER A 159 10.39 -5.56 -15.52
C SER A 159 10.39 -5.20 -17.00
N SER A 160 9.23 -5.01 -17.63
CA SER A 160 9.15 -4.49 -19.00
C SER A 160 9.44 -2.99 -19.13
N TYR A 161 9.47 -2.25 -18.01
CA TYR A 161 9.65 -0.80 -17.97
C TYR A 161 11.00 -0.35 -17.40
N TRP A 162 11.85 -1.28 -16.94
CA TRP A 162 13.21 -0.96 -16.49
C TRP A 162 14.25 -1.18 -17.58
N TYR A 163 15.20 -0.24 -17.66
CA TYR A 163 16.33 -0.28 -18.58
C TYR A 163 17.55 -1.02 -18.03
N ASP A 164 17.55 -1.37 -16.74
CA ASP A 164 18.71 -1.91 -16.02
C ASP A 164 18.42 -3.34 -15.52
N GLU A 165 19.45 -4.19 -15.42
CA GLU A 165 19.33 -5.58 -14.95
C GLU A 165 18.86 -5.70 -13.49
N TYR A 166 18.85 -4.59 -12.75
CA TYR A 166 18.36 -4.54 -11.39
C TYR A 166 16.87 -4.24 -11.37
N ILE A 167 16.05 -5.29 -11.22
CA ILE A 167 14.60 -5.17 -11.04
C ILE A 167 14.34 -4.66 -9.61
N PRO A 168 13.99 -3.39 -9.39
CA PRO A 168 13.75 -2.89 -8.06
C PRO A 168 12.48 -3.51 -7.49
N THR A 169 12.48 -3.64 -6.18
CA THR A 169 11.35 -4.17 -5.44
C THR A 169 10.27 -3.09 -5.33
N VAL A 170 9.01 -3.45 -5.59
CA VAL A 170 7.87 -2.53 -5.50
C VAL A 170 7.43 -2.49 -4.05
N GLU A 171 8.13 -1.67 -3.30
CA GLU A 171 8.00 -1.55 -1.87
C GLU A 171 7.34 -0.22 -1.53
N TRP A 172 6.24 -0.29 -0.78
CA TRP A 172 5.56 0.89 -0.28
C TRP A 172 5.79 1.03 1.22
N SER A 173 6.16 2.22 1.64
CA SER A 173 6.41 2.54 3.04
C SER A 173 5.41 3.58 3.56
N PRO A 174 4.83 3.39 4.74
CA PRO A 174 3.90 4.35 5.32
C PRO A 174 4.63 5.52 5.97
N ARG A 175 4.11 6.72 5.72
CA ARG A 175 4.54 7.99 6.31
C ARG A 175 3.33 8.75 6.84
N ARG A 176 3.46 9.36 8.02
CA ARG A 176 2.43 10.26 8.57
C ARG A 176 2.79 11.72 8.28
N ILE A 177 1.79 12.49 7.86
CA ILE A 177 1.88 13.94 7.65
C ILE A 177 0.66 14.58 8.31
N GLY A 178 0.85 15.16 9.49
CA GLY A 178 -0.27 15.56 10.35
C GLY A 178 -1.18 14.36 10.65
N ASN A 179 -2.47 14.50 10.32
CA ASN A 179 -3.47 13.44 10.49
C ASN A 179 -3.59 12.49 9.28
N ARG A 180 -2.82 12.73 8.21
CA ARG A 180 -2.88 11.94 6.97
C ARG A 180 -1.87 10.80 7.02
N ILE A 181 -2.24 9.66 6.43
CA ILE A 181 -1.35 8.52 6.23
C ILE A 181 -1.09 8.42 4.73
N ILE A 182 0.19 8.50 4.35
CA ILE A 182 0.66 8.43 2.97
C ILE A 182 1.47 7.15 2.82
N LEU A 183 1.09 6.28 1.90
CA LEU A 183 1.93 5.16 1.45
C LEU A 183 2.79 5.67 0.30
N GLU A 184 4.12 5.64 0.42
CA GLU A 184 5.04 6.09 -0.63
C GLU A 184 5.83 4.91 -1.21
N ALA A 185 5.85 4.79 -2.54
CA ALA A 185 6.79 3.95 -3.28
C ALA A 185 7.82 4.83 -3.99
N LYS A 186 9.11 4.47 -3.87
CA LYS A 186 10.21 5.14 -4.56
C LYS A 186 10.70 4.25 -5.70
N PHE A 187 10.88 4.85 -6.86
CA PHE A 187 11.38 4.20 -8.05
C PHE A 187 12.79 4.74 -8.35
N LYS A 188 13.66 3.88 -8.87
CA LYS A 188 14.93 4.33 -9.45
C LYS A 188 14.76 4.32 -10.97
N ASN A 189 15.08 5.44 -11.62
CA ASN A 189 15.22 5.54 -13.07
C ASN A 189 13.96 5.24 -13.90
N LEU A 190 12.75 5.44 -13.37
CA LEU A 190 11.52 5.42 -14.17
C LEU A 190 11.16 6.84 -14.61
N LEU A 191 11.13 7.08 -15.91
CA LEU A 191 10.81 8.39 -16.49
C LEU A 191 9.30 8.64 -16.58
N ASP A 192 8.49 7.57 -16.65
CA ASP A 192 7.08 7.62 -17.02
C ASP A 192 6.16 7.16 -15.87
N ILE A 193 6.31 7.79 -14.70
CA ILE A 193 5.44 7.56 -13.53
C ILE A 193 4.62 8.83 -13.20
N PRO A 194 3.49 8.71 -12.47
CA PRO A 194 2.62 9.86 -12.15
C PRO A 194 3.31 11.08 -11.54
N CYS A 195 4.41 10.90 -10.79
CA CYS A 195 5.18 12.01 -10.18
C CYS A 195 6.66 11.94 -10.58
N PRO A 196 7.00 12.27 -11.85
CA PRO A 196 8.28 11.94 -12.45
C PRO A 196 9.44 12.80 -11.92
N LYS A 197 9.18 14.01 -11.40
CA LYS A 197 10.23 14.88 -10.84
C LYS A 197 10.95 14.30 -9.63
N GLN A 198 10.29 13.39 -8.91
CA GLN A 198 10.75 12.89 -7.62
C GLN A 198 10.95 11.37 -7.63
N ASN A 199 10.72 10.72 -8.78
CA ASN A 199 10.75 9.27 -8.94
C ASN A 199 9.98 8.53 -7.83
N LYS A 200 8.80 9.01 -7.46
CA LYS A 200 7.96 8.38 -6.43
C LYS A 200 6.49 8.42 -6.78
N VAL A 201 5.72 7.52 -6.19
CA VAL A 201 4.25 7.56 -6.20
C VAL A 201 3.77 7.43 -4.76
N SER A 202 2.72 8.17 -4.41
CA SER A 202 2.15 8.08 -3.07
C SER A 202 0.65 7.86 -3.12
N TRP A 203 0.11 7.07 -2.20
CA TRP A 203 -1.32 6.92 -1.96
C TRP A 203 -1.68 7.55 -0.63
N GLU A 204 -2.65 8.46 -0.65
CA GLU A 204 -3.29 8.92 0.58
C GLU A 204 -4.35 7.90 0.99
N ILE A 205 -4.23 7.38 2.20
CA ILE A 205 -5.19 6.43 2.77
C ILE A 205 -5.88 7.01 4.01
N GLU A 206 -7.18 6.76 4.14
CA GLU A 206 -7.98 7.17 5.29
C GLU A 206 -8.68 5.96 5.90
N LYS A 207 -8.58 5.78 7.22
CA LYS A 207 -9.24 4.69 7.91
C LYS A 207 -10.75 4.87 7.87
N ILE A 208 -11.47 3.84 7.41
CA ILE A 208 -12.92 3.76 7.57
C ILE A 208 -13.18 3.45 9.03
N VAL A 209 -13.78 4.39 9.75
CA VAL A 209 -14.28 4.16 11.10
C VAL A 209 -15.69 3.62 10.94
N ASP A 210 -15.93 2.38 11.38
CA ASP A 210 -17.28 1.85 11.43
C ASP A 210 -18.11 2.78 12.34
N GLN A 211 -19.11 3.44 11.76
CA GLN A 211 -20.11 4.16 12.54
C GLN A 211 -21.02 3.10 13.17
N SER A 212 -20.62 2.62 14.34
CA SER A 212 -21.45 1.79 15.23
C SER A 212 -22.56 2.62 15.84
#